data_AF-A0A937F8W9-F1
#
_entry.id   AF-A0A937F8W9-F1
#
_cell.length_a   1.000
_cell.length_b   1.000
_cell.length_c   1.000
_cell.angle_alpha   90.00
_cell.angle_beta   90.00
_cell.angle_gamma   90.00
#
_symmetry.space_group_name_H-M   'P 1'
#
loop_
_entity.id
_entity.type
_entity.pdbx_description
1 polymer ?
#
loop_
_entity_poly.entity_id
_entity_poly.type
_entity_poly.pdbx_seq_one_letter_code
_entity_poly.pdbx_strand_id
1 'polypeptide(L)'
;MGDWRTLHLFDSNRYKEEVVPAIKDIRNYLSNFLTESRLKWLNGFGSDKDEIIHQTIQFISELNLDLSIHPKLKEIQKQKLNEPYKDYIKRSTSGLDDFRKSKLNAIEFFEFLLSETIFSTVSNFNPYFVLGKRIFESCIETKKNTIAEELTNKIVSHEIGSILDLVDGGIINWLDSNEVKMLHLDLDNIMSSDNESEGYVYEFKIFIKWAYENNLGLISLRNPSETYLSQLQKVERDKFVFDKSNNFKSIIINKSVHNG
;
A
#
# COMPACT_ATOMS: atom_id res chain seq x y z
N MET A 1 17.38 1.61 12.31
CA MET A 1 17.04 2.77 11.46
C MET A 1 15.53 2.83 11.42
N GLY A 2 14.91 3.99 11.59
CA GLY A 2 13.46 4.09 11.77
C GLY A 2 12.70 3.56 10.56
N ASP A 3 11.55 2.92 10.79
CA ASP A 3 10.63 2.49 9.73
C ASP A 3 10.13 3.72 8.97
N TRP A 4 10.88 4.13 7.95
CA TRP A 4 10.43 5.17 7.05
C TRP A 4 9.23 4.63 6.28
N ARG A 5 8.10 5.29 6.51
CA ARG A 5 6.87 5.07 5.77
C ARG A 5 6.62 6.30 4.94
N THR A 6 6.09 6.11 3.74
CA THR A 6 5.76 7.19 2.83
C THR A 6 4.32 7.05 2.37
N LEU A 7 3.69 8.16 2.02
CA LEU A 7 2.34 8.21 1.50
C LEU A 7 2.40 8.75 0.07
N HIS A 8 1.90 7.99 -0.89
CA HIS A 8 1.96 8.30 -2.31
C HIS A 8 0.56 8.51 -2.89
N LEU A 9 0.47 9.30 -3.95
CA LEU A 9 -0.75 9.45 -4.73
C LEU A 9 -0.91 8.26 -5.69
N PHE A 10 -2.12 7.69 -5.80
CA PHE A 10 -2.39 6.67 -6.81
C PHE A 10 -3.82 6.78 -7.37
N ASP A 11 -4.04 6.31 -8.59
CA ASP A 11 -5.36 6.25 -9.20
C ASP A 11 -6.08 4.96 -8.78
N SER A 12 -6.98 5.08 -7.79
CA SER A 12 -7.72 3.93 -7.23
C SER A 12 -8.76 3.34 -8.19
N ASN A 13 -9.22 4.11 -9.18
CA ASN A 13 -10.16 3.60 -10.18
C ASN A 13 -9.42 2.76 -11.21
N ARG A 14 -8.33 3.30 -11.76
CA ARG A 14 -7.44 2.55 -12.65
C ARG A 14 -6.81 1.35 -11.96
N TYR A 15 -6.58 1.39 -10.65
CA TYR A 15 -6.18 0.21 -9.89
C TYR A 15 -7.18 -0.94 -10.05
N LYS A 16 -8.48 -0.67 -9.85
CA LYS A 16 -9.55 -1.67 -9.98
C LYS A 16 -9.75 -2.13 -11.42
N GLU A 17 -9.54 -1.26 -12.40
CA GLU A 17 -9.78 -1.53 -13.82
C GLU A 17 -8.58 -2.17 -14.54
N GLU A 18 -7.35 -1.84 -14.16
CA GLU A 18 -6.12 -2.26 -14.86
C GLU A 18 -5.29 -3.23 -14.01
N VAL A 19 -5.04 -2.89 -12.74
CA VAL A 19 -4.09 -3.65 -11.89
C VAL A 19 -4.72 -4.94 -11.36
N VAL A 20 -5.92 -4.87 -10.78
CA VAL A 20 -6.60 -6.04 -10.22
C VAL A 20 -6.81 -7.13 -11.28
N PRO A 21 -7.33 -6.82 -12.50
CA PRO A 21 -7.49 -7.83 -13.53
C PRO A 21 -6.16 -8.40 -14.02
N ALA A 22 -5.13 -7.56 -14.19
CA ALA A 22 -3.80 -8.01 -14.62
C ALA A 22 -3.18 -8.98 -13.62
N ILE A 23 -3.28 -8.71 -12.32
CA ILE A 23 -2.76 -9.62 -11.28
C ILE A 23 -3.62 -10.87 -11.15
N LYS A 24 -4.94 -10.81 -11.37
CA LYS A 24 -5.79 -12.02 -11.37
C LYS A 24 -5.50 -12.94 -12.55
N ASP A 25 -5.16 -12.39 -13.71
CA ASP A 25 -4.66 -13.14 -14.86
C ASP A 25 -3.12 -13.26 -14.86
N ILE A 26 -2.58 -13.63 -13.69
CA ILE A 26 -1.15 -13.63 -13.43
C ILE A 26 -0.36 -14.48 -14.43
N ARG A 27 -0.92 -15.56 -15.02
CA ARG A 27 -0.18 -16.38 -15.99
C ARG A 27 0.19 -15.59 -17.24
N ASN A 28 -0.76 -14.83 -17.78
CA ASN A 28 -0.51 -13.95 -18.92
C ASN A 28 0.37 -12.77 -18.51
N TYR A 29 0.13 -12.20 -17.32
CA TYR A 29 0.91 -11.09 -16.81
C TYR A 29 2.39 -11.45 -16.58
N LEU A 30 2.67 -12.63 -16.03
CA LEU A 30 4.02 -13.13 -15.75
C LEU A 30 4.89 -13.23 -17.00
N SER A 31 4.33 -13.56 -18.16
CA SER A 31 5.10 -13.61 -19.42
C SER A 31 5.68 -12.24 -19.80
N ASN A 32 4.98 -11.15 -19.48
CA ASN A 32 5.43 -9.77 -19.69
C ASN A 32 6.18 -9.20 -18.48
N PHE A 33 5.89 -9.73 -17.29
CA PHE A 33 6.45 -9.26 -16.03
C PHE A 33 7.81 -9.90 -15.74
N LEU A 34 8.06 -11.16 -16.07
CA LEU A 34 9.30 -11.88 -15.72
C LEU A 34 10.49 -11.52 -16.63
N THR A 35 10.99 -10.29 -16.49
CA THR A 35 12.28 -9.89 -17.09
C THR A 35 13.44 -10.60 -16.40
N GLU A 36 14.61 -10.62 -17.04
CA GLU A 36 15.81 -11.27 -16.51
C GLU A 36 16.20 -10.75 -15.10
N SER A 37 15.99 -9.46 -14.81
CA SER A 37 16.23 -8.87 -13.50
C SER A 37 15.27 -9.38 -12.43
N ARG A 38 13.97 -9.53 -12.76
CA ARG A 38 12.94 -10.02 -11.83
C ARG A 38 13.08 -11.53 -11.61
N LEU A 39 13.50 -12.28 -12.63
CA LEU A 39 13.86 -13.70 -12.51
C LEU A 39 15.09 -13.94 -11.61
N LYS A 40 16.05 -13.00 -11.59
CA LYS A 40 17.20 -13.05 -10.66
C LYS A 40 16.77 -12.80 -9.22
N TRP A 41 15.81 -11.91 -8.99
CA TRP A 41 15.23 -11.72 -7.66
C TRP A 41 14.48 -12.99 -7.18
N LEU A 42 13.66 -13.60 -8.06
CA LEU A 42 13.00 -14.88 -7.78
C LEU A 42 13.97 -16.04 -7.48
N ASN A 43 15.16 -16.07 -8.10
CA ASN A 43 16.20 -17.06 -7.76
C ASN A 43 16.68 -16.94 -6.29
N GLY A 44 16.53 -15.76 -5.67
CA GLY A 44 16.95 -15.52 -4.29
C GLY A 44 16.14 -16.28 -3.24
N PHE A 45 14.98 -16.83 -3.60
CA PHE A 45 14.08 -17.56 -2.71
C PHE A 45 14.53 -19.00 -2.42
N GLY A 46 15.55 -19.51 -3.13
CA GLY A 46 16.09 -20.86 -2.91
C GLY A 46 15.11 -22.02 -3.19
N SER A 47 13.95 -21.72 -3.81
CA SER A 47 12.91 -22.70 -4.17
C SER A 47 12.72 -22.75 -5.69
N ASP A 48 12.05 -23.79 -6.19
CA ASP A 48 11.70 -23.89 -7.61
C ASP A 48 10.79 -22.73 -8.02
N LYS A 49 11.12 -22.07 -9.14
CA LYS A 49 10.37 -20.91 -9.63
C LYS A 49 8.93 -21.25 -9.99
N ASP A 50 8.73 -22.40 -10.64
CA ASP A 50 7.41 -22.82 -11.09
C ASP A 50 6.54 -23.14 -9.87
N GLU A 51 7.13 -23.65 -8.80
CA GLU A 51 6.46 -23.84 -7.51
C GLU A 51 6.06 -22.50 -6.88
N ILE A 52 6.98 -21.53 -6.78
CA ILE A 52 6.66 -20.19 -6.24
C ILE A 52 5.55 -19.53 -7.04
N ILE A 53 5.65 -19.58 -8.37
CA ILE A 53 4.61 -19.04 -9.27
C ILE A 53 3.30 -19.73 -8.97
N HIS A 54 3.24 -21.06 -8.99
CA HIS A 54 2.02 -21.82 -8.75
C HIS A 54 1.37 -21.50 -7.40
N GLN A 55 2.16 -21.48 -6.32
CA GLN A 55 1.70 -21.11 -4.99
C GLN A 55 1.16 -19.68 -4.93
N THR A 56 1.79 -18.76 -5.67
CA THR A 56 1.35 -17.35 -5.76
C THR A 56 0.03 -17.22 -6.53
N ILE A 57 -0.15 -17.95 -7.63
CA ILE A 57 -1.44 -17.99 -8.35
C ILE A 57 -2.56 -18.46 -7.42
N GLN A 58 -2.31 -19.57 -6.70
CA GLN A 58 -3.26 -20.10 -5.76
C GLN A 58 -3.56 -19.08 -4.65
N PHE A 59 -2.53 -18.47 -4.08
CA PHE A 59 -2.66 -17.45 -3.05
C PHE A 59 -3.52 -16.26 -3.50
N ILE A 60 -3.28 -15.72 -4.70
CA ILE A 60 -4.06 -14.62 -5.28
C ILE A 60 -5.53 -14.99 -5.42
N SER A 61 -5.82 -16.24 -5.83
CA SER A 61 -7.21 -16.71 -6.00
C SER A 61 -7.99 -16.79 -4.69
N GLU A 62 -7.29 -16.83 -3.55
CA GLU A 62 -7.87 -16.86 -2.21
C GLU A 62 -8.12 -15.46 -1.64
N LEU A 63 -7.59 -14.39 -2.27
CA LEU A 63 -7.76 -13.01 -1.81
C LEU A 63 -9.13 -12.43 -2.16
N ASN A 64 -9.50 -11.36 -1.48
CA ASN A 64 -10.68 -10.55 -1.80
C ASN A 64 -10.54 -9.84 -3.17
N LEU A 65 -11.58 -9.11 -3.55
CA LEU A 65 -11.62 -8.40 -4.84
C LEU A 65 -10.49 -7.38 -5.00
N ASP A 66 -10.12 -6.69 -3.92
CA ASP A 66 -9.08 -5.67 -3.88
C ASP A 66 -7.69 -6.24 -3.54
N LEU A 67 -7.50 -7.56 -3.59
CA LEU A 67 -6.22 -8.24 -3.42
C LEU A 67 -5.46 -7.88 -2.11
N SER A 68 -6.19 -7.54 -1.05
CA SER A 68 -5.65 -7.03 0.20
C SER A 68 -6.00 -7.89 1.42
N ILE A 69 -7.09 -8.66 1.36
CA ILE A 69 -7.60 -9.45 2.49
C ILE A 69 -7.59 -10.94 2.15
N HIS A 70 -7.07 -11.75 3.07
CA HIS A 70 -7.16 -13.20 3.00
C HIS A 70 -8.17 -13.75 4.03
N PRO A 71 -9.18 -14.54 3.64
CA PRO A 71 -10.24 -15.03 4.54
C PRO A 71 -9.70 -15.79 5.75
N LYS A 72 -8.78 -16.75 5.55
CA LYS A 72 -8.13 -17.49 6.65
C LYS A 72 -7.42 -16.58 7.65
N LEU A 73 -6.75 -15.53 7.18
CA LEU A 73 -6.06 -14.58 8.05
C LEU A 73 -7.05 -13.75 8.87
N LYS A 74 -8.15 -13.35 8.23
CA LYS A 74 -9.28 -12.68 8.90
C LYS A 74 -9.85 -13.54 10.03
N GLU A 75 -9.99 -14.85 9.82
CA GLU A 75 -10.43 -15.79 10.86
C GLU A 75 -9.42 -15.95 12.00
N ILE A 76 -8.13 -16.04 11.69
CA ILE A 76 -7.06 -16.13 12.70
C ILE A 76 -7.11 -14.92 13.64
N GLN A 77 -7.21 -13.73 13.07
CA GLN A 77 -7.17 -12.45 13.79
C GLN A 77 -8.51 -12.05 14.43
N LYS A 78 -9.61 -12.75 14.13
CA LYS A 78 -10.89 -12.49 14.76
C LYS A 78 -10.94 -13.12 16.17
N GLN A 79 -11.23 -12.31 17.18
CA GLN A 79 -11.53 -12.83 18.51
C GLN A 79 -12.87 -13.57 18.50
N LYS A 80 -12.92 -14.77 19.09
CA LYS A 80 -14.17 -15.52 19.20
C LYS A 80 -15.02 -14.99 20.35
N LEU A 81 -16.34 -15.14 20.23
CA LEU A 81 -17.27 -14.78 21.30
C LEU A 81 -16.91 -15.56 22.58
N ASN A 82 -16.80 -14.85 23.70
CA ASN A 82 -16.43 -15.39 25.01
C ASN A 82 -15.02 -16.00 25.13
N GLU A 83 -14.13 -15.79 24.15
CA GLU A 83 -12.73 -16.19 24.24
C GLU A 83 -11.96 -15.22 25.14
N PRO A 84 -11.31 -15.70 26.23
CA PRO A 84 -10.46 -14.85 27.05
C PRO A 84 -9.36 -14.19 26.22
N TYR A 85 -9.09 -12.90 26.47
CA TYR A 85 -8.12 -12.13 25.69
C TYR A 85 -6.73 -12.80 25.60
N LYS A 86 -6.26 -13.40 26.70
CA LYS A 86 -4.97 -14.10 26.74
C LYS A 86 -4.94 -15.30 25.80
N ASP A 87 -6.03 -16.05 25.71
CA ASP A 87 -6.13 -17.23 24.85
C ASP A 87 -6.26 -16.82 23.38
N TYR A 88 -7.03 -15.76 23.12
CA TYR A 88 -7.11 -15.12 21.81
C TYR A 88 -5.73 -14.71 21.30
N ILE A 89 -4.96 -13.94 22.08
CA ILE A 89 -3.63 -13.49 21.66
C ILE A 89 -2.72 -14.67 21.38
N LYS A 90 -2.69 -15.68 22.26
CA LYS A 90 -1.88 -16.89 22.05
C LYS A 90 -2.25 -17.62 20.76
N ARG A 91 -3.55 -17.83 20.50
CA ARG A 91 -4.06 -18.49 19.28
C ARG A 91 -3.76 -17.67 18.03
N SER A 92 -4.04 -16.37 18.07
CA SER A 92 -3.85 -15.47 16.94
C SER A 92 -2.38 -15.38 16.54
N THR A 93 -1.47 -15.24 17.50
CA THR A 93 -0.02 -15.20 17.23
C THR A 93 0.46 -16.52 16.62
N SER A 94 0.12 -17.66 17.23
CA SER A 94 0.51 -18.97 16.67
C SER A 94 -0.06 -19.20 15.28
N GLY A 95 -1.34 -18.86 15.07
CA GLY A 95 -1.98 -19.01 13.76
C GLY A 95 -1.37 -18.10 12.70
N LEU A 96 -0.96 -16.88 13.06
CA LEU A 96 -0.27 -15.95 12.18
C LEU A 96 1.11 -16.50 11.77
N ASP A 97 1.86 -17.03 12.73
CA ASP A 97 3.18 -17.62 12.47
C ASP A 97 3.08 -18.83 11.54
N ASP A 98 2.10 -19.71 11.78
CA ASP A 98 1.85 -20.88 10.93
C ASP A 98 1.39 -20.47 9.53
N PHE A 99 0.50 -19.46 9.44
CA PHE A 99 0.06 -18.90 8.16
C PHE A 99 1.24 -18.36 7.36
N ARG A 100 2.06 -17.50 7.97
CA ARG A 100 3.25 -16.90 7.35
C ARG A 100 4.21 -17.98 6.87
N LYS A 101 4.59 -18.94 7.71
CA LYS A 101 5.50 -20.03 7.33
C LYS A 101 4.99 -20.85 6.15
N SER A 102 3.68 -21.13 6.11
CA SER A 102 3.09 -21.95 5.04
C SER A 102 2.97 -21.24 3.69
N LYS A 103 3.04 -19.90 3.66
CA LYS A 103 2.78 -19.09 2.46
C LYS A 103 3.86 -18.03 2.20
N LEU A 104 5.00 -18.09 2.88
CA LEU A 104 6.00 -17.00 2.90
C LEU A 104 6.42 -16.58 1.49
N ASN A 105 6.94 -17.52 0.69
CA ASN A 105 7.42 -17.23 -0.67
C ASN A 105 6.31 -16.64 -1.56
N ALA A 106 5.08 -17.14 -1.41
CA ALA A 106 3.93 -16.68 -2.19
C ALA A 106 3.52 -15.25 -1.80
N ILE A 107 3.54 -14.93 -0.50
CA ILE A 107 3.25 -13.59 0.03
C ILE A 107 4.33 -12.60 -0.42
N GLU A 108 5.61 -12.95 -0.24
CA GLU A 108 6.73 -12.09 -0.63
C GLU A 108 6.74 -11.80 -2.14
N PHE A 109 6.51 -12.82 -2.97
CA PHE A 109 6.42 -12.61 -4.42
C PHE A 109 5.18 -11.78 -4.80
N PHE A 110 4.04 -12.05 -4.17
CA PHE A 110 2.83 -11.27 -4.38
C PHE A 110 3.02 -9.79 -4.02
N GLU A 111 3.60 -9.46 -2.86
CA GLU A 111 3.82 -8.07 -2.45
C GLU A 111 4.78 -7.33 -3.40
N PHE A 112 5.80 -8.02 -3.89
CA PHE A 112 6.70 -7.51 -4.93
C PHE A 112 5.92 -7.21 -6.21
N LEU A 113 5.16 -8.19 -6.71
CA LEU A 113 4.34 -8.08 -7.91
C LEU A 113 3.33 -6.93 -7.81
N LEU A 114 2.59 -6.86 -6.69
CA LEU A 114 1.54 -5.88 -6.46
C LEU A 114 2.10 -4.47 -6.47
N SER A 115 3.14 -4.22 -5.68
CA SER A 115 3.72 -2.87 -5.59
C SER A 115 4.35 -2.46 -6.91
N GLU A 116 5.07 -3.37 -7.57
CA GLU A 116 5.63 -3.06 -8.89
C GLU A 116 4.56 -2.72 -9.89
N THR A 117 3.47 -3.48 -9.93
CA THR A 117 2.35 -3.22 -10.84
C THR A 117 1.67 -1.89 -10.52
N ILE A 118 1.49 -1.55 -9.24
CA ILE A 118 0.90 -0.27 -8.84
C ILE A 118 1.77 0.90 -9.28
N PHE A 119 3.05 0.92 -8.95
CA PHE A 119 3.94 2.04 -9.30
C PHE A 119 4.27 2.08 -10.81
N SER A 120 4.26 0.93 -11.49
CA SER A 120 4.41 0.87 -12.96
C SER A 120 3.13 1.16 -13.73
N THR A 121 1.94 1.21 -13.10
CA THR A 121 0.66 1.44 -13.80
C THR A 121 -0.11 2.68 -13.31
N VAL A 122 -0.34 2.82 -12.00
CA VAL A 122 -1.33 3.76 -11.44
C VAL A 122 -0.82 4.70 -10.34
N SER A 123 0.43 4.57 -9.91
CA SER A 123 1.05 5.41 -8.87
C SER A 123 2.37 6.01 -9.36
N ASN A 124 2.88 7.02 -8.65
CA ASN A 124 4.21 7.60 -8.82
C ASN A 124 4.98 7.60 -7.50
N PHE A 125 6.31 7.54 -7.56
CA PHE A 125 7.12 7.70 -6.35
C PHE A 125 7.12 9.12 -5.83
N ASN A 126 7.07 10.09 -6.73
CA ASN A 126 7.08 11.50 -6.39
C ASN A 126 5.84 12.23 -6.94
N PRO A 127 5.28 13.19 -6.19
CA PRO A 127 5.61 13.55 -4.81
C PRO A 127 5.11 12.49 -3.83
N TYR A 128 5.73 12.47 -2.65
CA TYR A 128 5.27 11.67 -1.52
C TYR A 128 5.30 12.51 -0.25
N PHE A 129 4.47 12.14 0.72
CA PHE A 129 4.51 12.68 2.07
C PHE A 129 5.30 11.74 2.98
N VAL A 130 6.19 12.29 3.80
CA VAL A 130 6.96 11.51 4.79
C VAL A 130 6.03 11.15 5.93
N LEU A 131 5.53 9.92 5.93
CA LEU A 131 4.61 9.43 6.94
C LEU A 131 5.37 9.06 8.23
N GLY A 132 6.36 8.16 8.14
CA GLY A 132 7.17 7.69 9.28
C GLY A 132 6.37 7.44 10.56
N LYS A 133 5.88 6.21 10.80
CA LYS A 133 4.85 5.88 11.82
C LYS A 133 4.94 6.69 13.12
N ARG A 134 6.12 6.72 13.76
CA ARG A 134 6.32 7.43 15.03
C ARG A 134 6.20 8.94 14.91
N ILE A 135 6.68 9.53 13.82
CA ILE A 135 6.56 10.96 13.54
C ILE A 135 5.08 11.29 13.33
N PHE A 136 4.39 10.50 12.51
CA PHE A 136 2.95 10.69 12.28
C PHE A 136 2.15 10.64 13.57
N GLU A 137 2.33 9.57 14.36
CA GLU A 137 1.64 9.36 15.63
C GLU A 137 2.04 10.39 16.70
N SER A 138 3.23 11.00 16.62
CA SER A 138 3.65 12.05 17.55
C SER A 138 3.21 13.44 17.15
N CYS A 139 2.98 13.71 15.86
CA CYS A 139 2.71 15.05 15.33
C CYS A 139 1.22 15.29 15.02
N ILE A 140 0.45 14.23 14.74
CA ILE A 140 -0.95 14.33 14.35
C ILE A 140 -1.87 13.80 15.46
N GLU A 141 -2.78 14.66 15.89
CA GLU A 141 -3.90 14.29 16.73
C GLU A 141 -5.19 14.34 15.92
N THR A 142 -6.04 13.32 16.08
CA THR A 142 -7.38 13.31 15.49
C THR A 142 -8.43 13.34 16.58
N LYS A 143 -9.49 14.12 16.36
CA LYS A 143 -10.64 14.13 17.27
C LYS A 143 -11.32 12.75 17.27
N LYS A 144 -11.59 12.22 18.47
CA LYS A 144 -12.20 10.90 18.62
C LYS A 144 -13.60 10.80 18.00
N ASN A 145 -13.92 9.62 17.48
CA ASN A 145 -15.16 9.26 16.81
C ASN A 145 -15.45 10.15 15.58
N THR A 146 -14.41 10.52 14.84
CA THR A 146 -14.53 11.26 13.57
C THR A 146 -14.05 10.41 12.40
N ILE A 147 -14.44 10.80 11.18
CA ILE A 147 -13.97 10.15 9.96
C ILE A 147 -12.46 10.39 9.81
N ALA A 148 -11.99 11.57 10.20
CA ALA A 148 -10.58 11.89 10.27
C ALA A 148 -9.80 10.89 11.13
N GLU A 149 -10.27 10.54 12.33
CA GLU A 149 -9.64 9.51 13.16
C GLU A 149 -9.60 8.15 12.45
N GLU A 150 -10.73 7.69 11.91
CA GLU A 150 -10.83 6.40 11.23
C GLU A 150 -9.84 6.28 10.06
N LEU A 151 -9.85 7.25 9.15
CA LEU A 151 -9.05 7.20 7.93
C LEU A 151 -7.57 7.49 8.19
N THR A 152 -7.25 8.35 9.15
CA THR A 152 -5.87 8.60 9.59
C THR A 152 -5.27 7.35 10.23
N ASN A 153 -6.06 6.64 11.05
CA ASN A 153 -5.66 5.34 11.59
C ASN A 153 -5.49 4.29 10.49
N LYS A 154 -6.38 4.27 9.49
CA LYS A 154 -6.26 3.36 8.34
C LYS A 154 -4.96 3.57 7.56
N ILE A 155 -4.51 4.82 7.38
CA ILE A 155 -3.23 5.12 6.70
C ILE A 155 -2.03 4.45 7.41
N VAL A 156 -2.00 4.40 8.74
CA VAL A 156 -0.85 3.89 9.52
C VAL A 156 -1.00 2.45 10.03
N SER A 157 -2.18 1.87 9.93
CA SER A 157 -2.49 0.52 10.42
C SER A 157 -2.98 -0.39 9.29
N HIS A 158 -3.07 -1.69 9.55
CA HIS A 158 -3.61 -2.67 8.62
C HIS A 158 -5.00 -3.14 9.08
N GLU A 159 -5.86 -3.47 8.13
CA GLU A 159 -7.17 -4.06 8.42
C GLU A 159 -7.04 -5.51 8.90
N ILE A 160 -8.01 -5.99 9.67
CA ILE A 160 -8.13 -7.42 10.02
C ILE A 160 -8.25 -8.26 8.74
N GLY A 161 -7.37 -9.24 8.62
CA GLY A 161 -7.23 -10.14 7.48
C GLY A 161 -6.29 -9.61 6.40
N SER A 162 -5.70 -8.43 6.60
CA SER A 162 -4.77 -7.82 5.65
C SER A 162 -3.54 -8.68 5.45
N ILE A 163 -3.23 -8.96 4.18
CA ILE A 163 -1.95 -9.56 3.79
C ILE A 163 -0.85 -8.52 3.62
N LEU A 164 -1.23 -7.24 3.55
CA LEU A 164 -0.31 -6.11 3.45
C LEU A 164 0.43 -5.93 4.78
N ASP A 165 1.72 -5.60 4.74
CA ASP A 165 2.61 -5.47 5.91
C ASP A 165 2.89 -6.82 6.63
N LEU A 166 2.68 -7.96 5.96
CA LEU A 166 2.99 -9.28 6.55
C LEU A 166 4.46 -9.65 6.46
N VAL A 167 5.18 -9.13 5.48
CA VAL A 167 6.62 -9.29 5.30
C VAL A 167 7.30 -7.93 5.37
N ASP A 168 8.62 -7.92 5.52
CA ASP A 168 9.37 -6.67 5.69
C ASP A 168 9.53 -5.93 4.36
N GLY A 169 8.52 -5.15 3.97
CA GLY A 169 8.56 -4.27 2.81
C GLY A 169 7.18 -3.98 2.21
N GLY A 170 7.15 -3.13 1.19
CA GLY A 170 5.97 -2.99 0.34
C GLY A 170 4.83 -2.14 0.92
N ILE A 171 3.64 -2.38 0.39
CA ILE A 171 2.43 -1.61 0.69
C ILE A 171 1.90 -2.01 2.07
N ILE A 172 1.52 -1.01 2.86
CA ILE A 172 0.96 -1.19 4.20
C ILE A 172 -0.57 -1.13 4.15
N ASN A 173 -1.09 -0.09 3.50
CA ASN A 173 -2.52 0.16 3.36
C ASN A 173 -2.75 1.23 2.27
N TRP A 174 -4.01 1.50 1.94
CA TRP A 174 -4.39 2.61 1.07
C TRP A 174 -5.77 3.19 1.43
N LEU A 175 -6.01 4.42 0.97
CA LEU A 175 -7.31 5.05 0.86
C LEU A 175 -7.70 5.19 -0.61
N ASP A 176 -8.92 4.82 -0.97
CA ASP A 176 -9.43 5.13 -2.31
C ASP A 176 -9.85 6.61 -2.45
N SER A 177 -10.16 7.06 -3.67
CA SER A 177 -10.51 8.46 -3.92
C SER A 177 -11.76 8.93 -3.18
N ASN A 178 -12.70 8.03 -2.84
CA ASN A 178 -13.88 8.38 -2.05
C ASN A 178 -13.49 8.57 -0.58
N GLU A 179 -12.64 7.70 -0.04
CA GLU A 179 -12.10 7.83 1.31
C GLU A 179 -11.28 9.11 1.44
N VAL A 180 -10.43 9.44 0.47
CA VAL A 180 -9.71 10.73 0.42
C VAL A 180 -10.68 11.91 0.44
N LYS A 181 -11.77 11.84 -0.32
CA LYS A 181 -12.81 12.88 -0.30
C LYS A 181 -13.45 13.02 1.07
N MET A 182 -13.76 11.91 1.74
CA MET A 182 -14.32 11.95 3.10
C MET A 182 -13.32 12.54 4.11
N LEU A 183 -12.05 12.16 4.03
CA LEU A 183 -10.98 12.73 4.85
C LEU A 183 -10.81 14.24 4.60
N HIS A 184 -10.88 14.67 3.34
CA HIS A 184 -10.77 16.08 2.95
C HIS A 184 -11.90 16.93 3.56
N LEU A 185 -13.13 16.40 3.59
CA LEU A 185 -14.28 17.07 4.19
C LEU A 185 -14.19 17.17 5.72
N ASP A 186 -13.28 16.43 6.35
CA ASP A 186 -13.13 16.32 7.80
C ASP A 186 -11.75 16.81 8.31
N LEU A 187 -11.00 17.57 7.49
CA LEU A 187 -9.63 18.02 7.81
C LEU A 187 -9.53 18.89 9.07
N ASP A 188 -10.61 19.56 9.47
CA ASP A 188 -10.63 20.38 10.68
C ASP A 188 -10.50 19.53 11.96
N ASN A 189 -10.79 18.24 11.89
CA ASN A 189 -10.62 17.29 12.99
C ASN A 189 -9.21 16.68 13.07
N ILE A 190 -8.28 17.11 12.20
CA ILE A 190 -6.86 16.77 12.24
C ILE A 190 -6.11 17.98 12.80
N MET A 191 -5.43 17.80 13.93
CA MET A 191 -4.77 18.85 14.69
C MET A 191 -3.30 18.49 14.92
N SER A 192 -2.46 19.49 15.16
CA SER A 192 -1.12 19.24 15.65
C SER A 192 -1.16 18.89 17.13
N SER A 193 -0.29 17.97 17.55
CA SER A 193 -0.08 17.63 18.97
C SER A 193 0.56 18.78 19.76
N ASP A 194 1.40 19.56 19.10
CA ASP A 194 2.09 20.72 19.64
C ASP A 194 2.36 21.78 18.54
N ASN A 195 2.91 22.93 18.95
CA ASN A 195 3.21 24.04 18.05
C ASN A 195 4.35 23.69 17.06
N GLU A 196 5.27 22.78 17.41
CA GLU A 196 6.37 22.37 16.55
C GLU A 196 5.87 21.50 15.38
N SER A 197 4.77 20.80 15.58
CA SER A 197 4.14 19.90 14.62
C SER A 197 3.19 20.59 13.64
N GLU A 198 2.87 21.88 13.82
CA GLU A 198 1.93 22.63 12.96
C GLU A 198 2.31 22.59 11.48
N GLY A 199 3.59 22.76 11.17
CA GLY A 199 4.09 22.72 9.79
C GLY A 199 3.88 21.36 9.13
N TYR A 200 4.17 20.28 9.87
CA TYR A 200 3.98 18.91 9.39
C TYR A 200 2.51 18.58 9.15
N VAL A 201 1.62 18.97 10.07
CA VAL A 201 0.17 18.80 9.89
C VAL A 201 -0.35 19.63 8.73
N TYR A 202 0.14 20.85 8.55
CA TYR A 202 -0.21 21.68 7.39
C TYR A 202 0.17 21.00 6.08
N GLU A 203 1.40 20.49 5.96
CA GLU A 203 1.86 19.74 4.78
C GLU A 203 1.00 18.50 4.51
N PHE A 204 0.65 17.75 5.57
CA PHE A 204 -0.24 16.61 5.44
C PHE A 204 -1.61 17.00 4.87
N LYS A 205 -2.26 18.02 5.45
CA LYS A 205 -3.56 18.52 4.97
C LYS A 205 -3.51 18.99 3.52
N ILE A 206 -2.41 19.64 3.14
CA ILE A 206 -2.16 20.06 1.75
C ILE A 206 -2.05 18.84 0.82
N PHE A 207 -1.32 17.79 1.23
CA PHE A 207 -1.20 16.56 0.46
C PHE A 207 -2.56 15.86 0.26
N ILE A 208 -3.40 15.79 1.31
CA ILE A 208 -4.78 15.28 1.21
C ILE A 208 -5.61 16.12 0.24
N LYS A 209 -5.52 17.45 0.34
CA LYS A 209 -6.23 18.36 -0.55
C LYS A 209 -5.85 18.13 -2.02
N TRP A 210 -4.58 17.90 -2.34
CA TRP A 210 -4.18 17.58 -3.71
C TRP A 210 -4.74 16.26 -4.21
N ALA A 211 -4.70 15.22 -3.38
CA ALA A 211 -5.28 13.94 -3.74
C ALA A 211 -6.78 14.11 -4.05
N TYR A 212 -7.50 14.87 -3.21
CA TYR A 212 -8.90 15.20 -3.41
C TYR A 212 -9.16 15.98 -4.72
N GLU A 213 -8.45 17.08 -4.96
CA GLU A 213 -8.63 17.95 -6.14
C GLU A 213 -8.39 17.21 -7.46
N ASN A 214 -7.60 16.13 -7.43
CA ASN A 214 -7.27 15.31 -8.59
C ASN A 214 -8.03 13.96 -8.63
N ASN A 215 -8.96 13.73 -7.70
CA ASN A 215 -9.70 12.47 -7.58
C ASN A 215 -8.80 11.23 -7.46
N LEU A 216 -7.72 11.35 -6.69
CA LEU A 216 -6.73 10.30 -6.43
C LEU A 216 -6.92 9.69 -5.04
N GLY A 217 -6.49 8.45 -4.89
CA GLY A 217 -6.30 7.77 -3.62
C GLY A 217 -4.91 8.01 -3.02
N LEU A 218 -4.69 7.44 -1.84
CA LEU A 218 -3.41 7.48 -1.12
C LEU A 218 -2.92 6.08 -0.78
N ILE A 219 -1.65 5.77 -1.03
CA ILE A 219 -1.06 4.47 -0.69
C ILE A 219 0.10 4.63 0.28
N SER A 220 0.01 3.95 1.41
CA SER A 220 1.06 3.89 2.43
C SER A 220 2.05 2.81 2.07
N LEU A 221 3.33 3.17 2.00
CA LEU A 221 4.43 2.28 1.65
C LEU A 221 5.42 2.22 2.80
N ARG A 222 5.87 1.03 3.18
CA ARG A 222 7.07 0.84 3.99
C ARG A 222 8.26 0.98 3.05
N ASN A 223 9.24 1.81 3.42
CA ASN A 223 10.39 2.10 2.57
C ASN A 223 10.98 0.78 2.03
N PRO A 224 10.89 0.53 0.73
CA PRO A 224 11.44 -0.69 0.20
C PRO A 224 12.96 -0.67 0.30
N SER A 225 13.60 -1.84 0.29
CA SER A 225 15.06 -1.91 0.20
C SER A 225 15.56 -1.10 -1.00
N GLU A 226 16.78 -0.55 -0.95
CA GLU A 226 17.37 0.21 -2.08
C GLU A 226 17.32 -0.59 -3.39
N THR A 227 17.53 -1.90 -3.31
CA THR A 227 17.38 -2.82 -4.45
C THR A 227 15.98 -2.75 -5.04
N TYR A 228 14.95 -2.79 -4.21
CA TYR A 228 13.55 -2.74 -4.63
C TYR A 228 13.17 -1.36 -5.16
N LEU A 229 13.58 -0.28 -4.49
CA LEU A 229 13.42 1.09 -4.98
C LEU A 229 14.08 1.30 -6.35
N SER A 230 15.30 0.80 -6.54
CA SER A 230 16.01 0.91 -7.81
C SER A 230 15.32 0.16 -8.95
N GLN A 231 14.59 -0.91 -8.64
CA GLN A 231 13.78 -1.63 -9.63
C GLN A 231 12.51 -0.85 -9.95
N LEU A 232 11.81 -0.33 -8.93
CA LEU A 232 10.58 0.40 -9.13
C LEU A 232 10.78 1.76 -9.83
N GLN A 233 11.87 2.47 -9.51
CA GLN A 233 12.23 3.74 -10.17
C GLN A 233 12.62 3.56 -11.65
N LYS A 234 13.15 2.39 -12.04
CA LYS A 234 13.45 2.09 -13.47
C LYS A 234 12.20 1.93 -14.33
N VAL A 235 11.04 1.67 -13.72
CA VAL A 235 9.76 1.51 -14.41
C VAL A 235 8.94 2.81 -14.40
N GLU A 236 9.48 3.89 -13.81
CA GLU A 236 8.79 5.17 -13.75
C GLU A 236 8.62 5.73 -15.17
N ARG A 237 7.37 5.72 -15.65
CA ARG A 237 6.93 6.53 -16.78
C ARG A 237 6.36 7.80 -16.18
N ASP A 238 6.71 8.97 -16.71
CA ASP A 238 6.16 10.27 -16.30
C ASP A 238 4.63 10.29 -16.49
N LYS A 239 3.86 9.78 -15.53
CA LYS A 239 2.38 9.72 -15.60
C LYS A 239 1.73 10.95 -15.03
N PHE A 240 2.29 11.44 -13.94
CA PHE A 240 1.97 12.70 -13.33
C PHE A 240 3.21 13.59 -13.45
N VAL A 241 3.17 14.60 -14.31
CA VAL A 241 4.21 15.63 -14.40
C VAL A 241 3.80 16.76 -13.47
N PHE A 242 4.62 17.04 -12.48
CA PHE A 242 4.36 18.09 -11.49
C PHE A 242 5.11 19.36 -11.89
N ASP A 243 4.41 20.49 -11.94
CA ASP A 243 5.07 21.79 -12.15
C ASP A 243 5.82 22.18 -10.87
N LYS A 244 7.16 22.15 -10.94
CA LYS A 244 8.08 22.52 -9.86
C LYS A 244 8.14 24.04 -9.61
N SER A 245 7.52 24.87 -10.46
CA SER A 245 7.72 26.32 -10.41
C SER A 245 6.98 27.04 -9.28
N ASN A 246 6.03 26.40 -8.59
CA ASN A 246 5.34 26.98 -7.43
C ASN A 246 4.70 25.89 -6.57
N ASN A 247 5.26 25.61 -5.38
CA ASN A 247 4.62 24.88 -4.26
C ASN A 247 3.50 23.91 -4.68
N PHE A 248 3.85 22.97 -5.57
CA PHE A 248 3.01 21.84 -5.99
C PHE A 248 1.61 22.19 -6.52
N LYS A 249 1.44 23.31 -7.24
CA LYS A 249 0.11 23.81 -7.65
C LYS A 249 -0.54 23.16 -8.88
N SER A 250 0.10 22.23 -9.59
CA SER A 250 -0.56 21.55 -10.73
C SER A 250 0.00 20.18 -11.06
N ILE A 251 -0.90 19.26 -11.45
CA ILE A 251 -0.61 17.95 -12.01
C ILE A 251 -0.95 17.98 -13.51
N ILE A 252 0.02 17.65 -14.35
CA ILE A 252 -0.22 17.32 -15.76
C ILE A 252 -0.29 15.79 -15.84
N ILE A 253 -1.48 15.26 -16.09
CA ILE A 253 -1.67 13.83 -16.35
C ILE A 253 -1.26 13.58 -17.81
N ASN A 254 -0.16 12.87 -18.01
CA ASN A 254 0.19 12.38 -19.35
C ASN A 254 -0.79 11.27 -19.71
N LYS A 255 -1.87 11.63 -20.42
CA LYS A 255 -2.63 10.64 -21.18
C LYS A 255 -1.67 10.05 -22.20
N SER A 256 -1.33 8.77 -22.04
CA SER A 256 -0.63 8.01 -23.07
C SER A 256 -1.43 8.15 -24.36
N VAL A 257 -0.91 8.96 -25.28
CA VAL A 257 -1.36 8.95 -26.67
C VAL A 257 -0.96 7.57 -27.20
N HIS A 258 -1.92 6.66 -27.32
CA HIS A 258 -1.75 5.48 -28.14
C HIS A 258 -1.63 5.95 -29.59
N ASN A 259 -0.38 6.23 -30.00
CA ASN A 259 0.01 6.28 -31.40
C ASN A 259 0.57 4.90 -31.75
N GLY A 260 -0.12 4.19 -32.64
CA GLY A 260 0.33 2.93 -33.25
C GLY A 260 -0.73 1.86 -33.24
#